data_AF-A0A8J2PKG6-F1
#
_entry.id   AF-A0A8J2PKG6-F1
#
_cell.length_a   1.000
_cell.length_b   1.000
_cell.length_c   1.000
_cell.angle_alpha   90.00
_cell.angle_beta   90.00
_cell.angle_gamma   90.00
#
_symmetry.space_group_name_H-M   'P 1'
#
loop_
_entity.id
_entity.type
_entity.pdbx_description
1 polymer ?
#
loop_
_entity_poly.entity_id
_entity_poly.type
_entity_poly.pdbx_seq_one_letter_code
_entity_poly.pdbx_strand_id
1 'polypeptide(L)'
;MQLCSSLPPDLVDSLTGKLVGKHKNIYTFTKHLAESLVYEARFDYPVCIVRPPIVGPAHREPFPGWVDNFNGMCGYITGMSTGIIRCGYTNRQRTIDVVPVDHLVNLILAAAMEVSSKNVKLQNDV
;
A
#
# COMPACT_ATOMS: atom_id res chain seq x y z
N MET A 1 0.37 -19.07 -8.82
CA MET A 1 -1.01 -19.59 -8.87
C MET A 1 -1.11 -21.12 -8.88
N GLN A 2 -0.07 -21.86 -9.30
CA GLN A 2 -0.14 -23.33 -9.35
C GLN A 2 -0.36 -24.00 -7.98
N LEU A 3 0.06 -23.39 -6.87
CA LEU A 3 -0.09 -24.00 -5.54
C LEU A 3 -1.56 -24.17 -5.11
N CYS A 4 -2.42 -23.17 -5.34
CA CYS A 4 -3.84 -23.22 -4.96
C CYS A 4 -4.63 -24.18 -5.86
N SER A 5 -4.26 -24.31 -7.13
CA SER A 5 -4.88 -25.28 -8.06
C SER A 5 -4.46 -26.73 -7.77
N SER A 6 -3.37 -26.94 -7.04
CA SER A 6 -2.87 -28.26 -6.65
C SER A 6 -3.38 -28.73 -5.28
N LEU A 7 -4.10 -27.88 -4.55
CA LEU A 7 -4.62 -28.19 -3.22
C LEU A 7 -6.15 -28.41 -3.28
N PRO A 8 -6.70 -29.36 -2.49
CA PRO A 8 -8.15 -29.52 -2.35
C PRO A 8 -8.79 -28.22 -1.83
N PRO A 9 -9.98 -27.81 -2.34
CA PRO A 9 -10.63 -26.56 -1.96
C PRO A 9 -10.84 -26.43 -0.44
N ASP A 10 -11.30 -27.50 0.21
CA ASP A 10 -11.57 -27.52 1.64
C ASP A 10 -10.30 -27.27 2.49
N LEU A 11 -9.15 -27.73 2.00
CA LEU A 11 -7.87 -27.52 2.66
C LEU A 11 -7.42 -26.07 2.52
N VAL A 12 -7.61 -25.47 1.33
CA VAL A 12 -7.30 -24.04 1.07
C VAL A 12 -8.12 -23.15 2.01
N ASP A 13 -9.41 -23.43 2.18
CA ASP A 13 -10.27 -22.65 3.08
C ASP A 13 -9.84 -22.80 4.55
N SER A 14 -9.49 -24.02 4.97
CA SER A 14 -9.01 -24.26 6.34
C SER A 14 -7.67 -23.56 6.64
N LEU A 15 -6.81 -23.42 5.62
CA LEU A 15 -5.48 -22.83 5.75
C LEU A 15 -5.53 -21.31 5.64
N THR A 16 -6.47 -20.76 4.86
CA THR A 16 -6.56 -19.32 4.60
C THR A 16 -6.64 -18.51 5.90
N GLY A 17 -7.48 -18.94 6.85
CA GLY A 17 -7.59 -18.27 8.16
C GLY A 17 -6.27 -18.27 8.95
N LYS A 18 -5.53 -19.39 8.90
CA LYS A 18 -4.23 -19.52 9.59
C LYS A 18 -3.12 -18.70 8.92
N LEU A 19 -3.13 -18.63 7.60
CA LEU A 19 -2.13 -17.90 6.80
C LEU A 19 -2.31 -16.38 6.94
N VAL A 20 -3.54 -15.89 6.84
CA VAL A 20 -3.83 -14.46 7.02
C VAL A 20 -3.56 -14.02 8.47
N GLY A 21 -3.78 -14.91 9.44
CA GLY A 21 -3.36 -14.70 10.82
C GLY A 21 -3.90 -13.40 11.42
N LYS A 22 -2.99 -12.49 11.82
CA LYS A 22 -3.34 -11.21 12.46
C LYS A 22 -3.58 -10.06 11.48
N HIS A 23 -3.43 -10.29 10.18
CA HIS A 23 -3.61 -9.24 9.17
C HIS A 23 -5.08 -8.85 9.06
N LYS A 24 -5.34 -7.54 8.90
CA LYS A 24 -6.71 -7.00 8.83
C LYS A 24 -7.48 -7.51 7.60
N ASN A 25 -6.75 -7.81 6.52
CA ASN A 25 -7.28 -8.38 5.30
C ASN A 25 -6.16 -9.08 4.49
N ILE A 26 -6.56 -9.81 3.45
CA ILE A 26 -5.65 -10.53 2.55
C ILE A 26 -4.68 -9.58 1.83
N TYR A 27 -5.10 -8.33 1.56
CA TYR A 27 -4.22 -7.32 0.96
C TYR A 27 -3.02 -7.00 1.87
N THR A 28 -3.26 -6.74 3.17
CA THR A 28 -2.18 -6.47 4.13
C THR A 28 -1.26 -7.67 4.34
N PHE A 29 -1.80 -8.89 4.25
CA PHE A 29 -0.99 -10.12 4.28
C PHE A 29 -0.09 -10.23 3.04
N THR A 30 -0.65 -10.06 1.84
CA THR A 30 0.13 -10.16 0.59
C THR A 30 1.18 -9.07 0.46
N LYS A 31 0.89 -7.84 0.93
CA LYS A 31 1.90 -6.76 0.99
C LYS A 31 2.99 -7.06 2.01
N HIS A 32 2.66 -7.61 3.18
CA HIS A 32 3.67 -8.03 4.14
C HIS A 32 4.60 -9.12 3.57
N LEU A 33 4.04 -10.12 2.88
CA LEU A 33 4.84 -11.14 2.20
C LEU A 33 5.74 -10.54 1.12
N ALA A 34 5.23 -9.59 0.33
CA ALA A 34 6.03 -8.90 -0.70
C ALA A 34 7.19 -8.11 -0.07
N GLU A 35 6.98 -7.44 1.06
CA GLU A 35 8.05 -6.76 1.79
C GLU A 35 9.12 -7.73 2.28
N SER A 36 8.75 -8.92 2.75
CA SER A 36 9.71 -9.95 3.15
C SER A 36 10.55 -10.44 1.97
N LEU A 37 9.94 -10.67 0.80
CA LEU A 37 10.67 -11.05 -0.41
C LEU A 37 11.63 -9.94 -0.88
N VAL A 38 11.18 -8.69 -0.83
CA VAL A 38 12.02 -7.53 -1.16
C VAL A 38 13.17 -7.38 -0.17
N TYR A 39 12.92 -7.67 1.11
CA TYR A 39 13.97 -7.68 2.14
C TYR A 39 15.01 -8.76 1.85
N GLU A 40 14.62 -9.95 1.40
CA GLU A 40 15.58 -11.00 1.01
C GLU A 40 16.47 -10.55 -0.17
N ALA A 41 15.89 -9.87 -1.17
CA ALA A 41 16.62 -9.37 -2.35
C ALA A 41 17.46 -8.10 -2.11
N ARG A 42 17.46 -7.53 -0.90
CA ARG A 42 18.10 -6.24 -0.59
C ARG A 42 19.61 -6.19 -0.76
N PHE A 43 20.26 -7.35 -0.83
CA PHE A 43 21.72 -7.44 -0.98
C PHE A 43 22.18 -7.23 -2.41
N ASP A 44 21.31 -7.52 -3.38
CA ASP A 44 21.64 -7.43 -4.81
C ASP A 44 21.22 -6.08 -5.42
N TYR A 45 20.32 -5.33 -4.76
CA TYR A 45 19.71 -4.13 -5.31
C TYR A 45 19.59 -2.98 -4.30
N PRO A 46 19.68 -1.72 -4.76
CA PRO A 46 19.36 -0.54 -3.97
C PRO A 46 17.85 -0.49 -3.65
N VAL A 47 17.46 -0.94 -2.46
CA VAL A 47 16.04 -1.12 -2.09
C VAL A 47 15.58 -0.10 -1.03
N CYS A 48 14.38 0.44 -1.22
CA CYS A 48 13.61 1.20 -0.22
C CYS A 48 12.19 0.63 -0.10
N ILE A 49 11.65 0.57 1.11
CA ILE A 49 10.23 0.22 1.34
C ILE A 49 9.52 1.44 1.92
N VAL A 50 8.60 2.01 1.14
CA VAL A 50 7.70 3.08 1.58
C VAL A 50 6.36 2.48 2.00
N ARG A 51 5.91 2.78 3.23
CA ARG A 51 4.66 2.26 3.81
C ARG A 51 3.63 3.39 3.96
N PRO A 52 2.91 3.75 2.89
CA PRO A 52 1.89 4.79 2.98
C PRO A 52 0.66 4.33 3.77
N PRO A 53 -0.07 5.25 4.39
CA PRO A 53 -1.43 5.00 4.87
C PRO A 53 -2.40 4.99 3.67
N ILE A 54 -3.70 5.23 3.91
CA ILE A 54 -4.67 5.31 2.82
C ILE A 54 -4.31 6.51 1.93
N VAL A 55 -4.24 6.30 0.63
CA VAL A 55 -3.95 7.36 -0.34
C VAL A 55 -5.26 8.02 -0.75
N GLY A 56 -5.31 9.34 -0.63
CA GLY A 56 -6.45 10.17 -0.97
C GLY A 56 -6.20 11.06 -2.20
N PRO A 57 -7.18 11.91 -2.54
CA PRO A 57 -7.06 12.87 -3.63
C PRO A 57 -5.86 13.81 -3.48
N ALA A 58 -5.37 14.31 -4.60
CA ALA A 58 -4.27 15.25 -4.66
C ALA A 58 -4.57 16.53 -3.86
N HIS A 59 -3.57 17.01 -3.14
CA HIS A 59 -3.65 18.30 -2.46
C HIS A 59 -3.47 19.46 -3.44
N ARG A 60 -2.49 19.36 -4.34
CA ARG A 60 -2.11 20.41 -5.30
C ARG A 60 -1.94 19.91 -6.73
N GLU A 61 -1.20 18.82 -6.95
CA GLU A 61 -0.80 18.38 -8.29
C GLU A 61 -1.47 17.06 -8.69
N PRO A 62 -1.98 16.90 -9.93
CA PRO A 62 -2.00 17.86 -11.03
C PRO A 62 -3.00 19.01 -10.86
N PHE A 63 -4.03 18.82 -10.04
CA PHE A 63 -4.90 19.88 -9.52
C PHE A 63 -5.56 19.39 -8.21
N PRO A 64 -6.03 20.31 -7.32
CA PRO A 64 -6.64 19.92 -6.06
C PRO A 64 -7.86 19.02 -6.27
N GLY A 65 -7.91 17.89 -5.54
CA GLY A 65 -9.00 16.92 -5.64
C GLY A 65 -8.82 15.86 -6.72
N TRP A 66 -7.74 15.89 -7.51
CA TRP A 66 -7.50 14.89 -8.56
C TRP A 66 -7.34 13.47 -7.98
N VAL A 67 -7.94 12.50 -8.65
CA VAL A 67 -7.81 11.05 -8.39
C VAL A 67 -7.70 10.32 -9.72
N ASP A 68 -6.96 9.21 -9.73
CA ASP A 68 -6.85 8.32 -10.89
C ASP A 68 -8.05 7.37 -10.98
N ASN A 69 -8.65 7.02 -9.85
CA ASN A 69 -9.81 6.16 -9.76
C ASN A 69 -10.67 6.43 -8.50
N PHE A 70 -11.90 5.90 -8.51
CA PHE A 70 -12.84 5.99 -7.39
C PHE A 70 -12.89 4.71 -6.54
N ASN A 71 -11.83 3.91 -6.52
CA ASN A 71 -11.82 2.69 -5.72
C ASN A 71 -11.58 3.01 -4.23
N GLY A 72 -12.18 2.19 -3.36
CA GLY A 72 -11.97 2.28 -1.92
C GLY A 72 -12.33 3.64 -1.33
N MET A 73 -11.35 4.29 -0.69
CA MET A 73 -11.57 5.53 0.05
C MET A 73 -11.89 6.73 -0.85
N CYS A 74 -11.28 6.82 -2.05
CA CYS A 74 -11.53 7.93 -2.98
C CYS A 74 -12.99 7.97 -3.45
N GLY A 75 -13.57 6.82 -3.79
CA GLY A 75 -14.98 6.71 -4.15
C GLY A 75 -15.90 6.97 -2.96
N TYR A 76 -15.52 6.51 -1.77
CA TYR A 76 -16.29 6.78 -0.55
C TYR A 76 -16.34 8.27 -0.21
N ILE A 77 -15.20 8.98 -0.26
CA ILE A 77 -15.14 10.43 -0.08
C ILE A 77 -16.00 11.12 -1.13
N THR A 78 -15.85 10.74 -2.41
CA THR A 78 -16.62 11.33 -3.51
C THR A 78 -18.13 11.11 -3.35
N GLY A 79 -18.55 9.90 -2.97
CA GLY A 79 -19.94 9.58 -2.68
C GLY A 79 -20.51 10.39 -1.51
N MET A 80 -19.71 10.65 -0.48
CA MET A 80 -20.10 11.54 0.62
C MET A 80 -20.19 13.00 0.18
N SER A 81 -19.19 13.50 -0.57
CA SER A 81 -19.13 14.88 -1.07
C SER A 81 -20.28 15.22 -2.01
N THR A 82 -20.73 14.24 -2.80
CA THR A 82 -21.87 14.38 -3.73
C THR A 82 -23.22 14.14 -3.07
N GLY A 83 -23.25 13.68 -1.81
CA GLY A 83 -24.47 13.37 -1.07
C GLY A 83 -25.12 12.03 -1.43
N ILE A 84 -24.49 11.22 -2.31
CA ILE A 84 -24.95 9.86 -2.64
C ILE A 84 -24.84 8.96 -1.41
N ILE A 85 -23.70 9.00 -0.72
CA ILE A 85 -23.47 8.30 0.53
C ILE A 85 -23.84 9.24 1.68
N ARG A 86 -25.00 8.98 2.30
CA ARG A 86 -25.50 9.80 3.42
C ARG A 86 -25.10 9.27 4.80
N CYS A 87 -24.77 7.98 4.90
CA CYS A 87 -24.40 7.32 6.15
C CYS A 87 -23.21 6.39 5.92
N GLY A 88 -22.29 6.37 6.88
CA GLY A 88 -21.11 5.52 6.88
C GLY A 88 -21.06 4.64 8.12
N TYR A 89 -20.79 3.33 7.95
CA TYR A 89 -20.52 2.45 9.09
C TYR A 89 -19.05 2.58 9.50
N THR A 90 -18.79 3.34 10.56
CA THR A 90 -17.43 3.55 11.08
C THR A 90 -17.41 3.51 12.61
N ASN A 91 -16.26 3.16 13.17
CA ASN A 91 -16.03 3.24 14.60
C ASN A 91 -15.48 4.63 14.96
N ARG A 92 -16.24 5.42 15.72
CA ARG A 92 -15.89 6.80 16.10
C ARG A 92 -14.65 6.92 16.98
N GLN A 93 -14.20 5.82 17.59
CA GLN A 93 -12.97 5.78 18.41
C GLN A 93 -11.72 5.46 17.59
N ARG A 94 -11.85 5.20 16.28
CA ARG A 94 -10.71 4.89 15.40
C ARG A 94 -10.40 6.08 14.50
N THR A 95 -9.12 6.39 14.39
CA THR A 95 -8.61 7.35 13.42
C THR A 95 -8.34 6.67 12.08
N ILE A 96 -8.46 7.44 11.01
CA ILE A 96 -8.14 7.01 9.64
C ILE A 96 -7.07 7.97 9.15
N ASP A 97 -5.87 7.45 8.93
CA ASP A 97 -4.78 8.22 8.35
C ASP A 97 -4.91 8.23 6.83
N VAL A 98 -4.95 9.42 6.25
CA VAL A 98 -5.04 9.64 4.80
C VAL A 98 -3.94 10.58 4.36
N VAL A 99 -3.21 10.22 3.31
CA VAL A 99 -2.17 11.05 2.69
C VAL A 99 -2.57 11.45 1.27
N PRO A 100 -2.37 12.71 0.86
CA PRO A 100 -2.56 13.11 -0.53
C PRO A 100 -1.60 12.36 -1.48
N VAL A 101 -2.09 11.98 -2.66
CA VAL A 101 -1.30 11.22 -3.64
C VAL A 101 -0.03 11.96 -4.11
N ASP A 102 -0.11 13.27 -4.28
CA ASP A 102 1.01 14.12 -4.71
C ASP A 102 2.13 14.19 -3.68
N HIS A 103 1.79 14.28 -2.40
CA HIS A 103 2.79 14.20 -1.32
C HIS A 103 3.45 12.82 -1.28
N LEU A 104 2.68 11.75 -1.47
CA LEU A 104 3.22 10.40 -1.50
C LEU A 104 4.17 10.18 -2.68
N VAL A 105 3.82 10.67 -3.87
CA VAL A 105 4.70 10.59 -5.05
C VAL A 105 6.02 11.33 -4.79
N ASN A 106 5.95 12.54 -4.23
CA ASN A 106 7.14 13.30 -3.86
C ASN A 106 8.02 12.55 -2.84
N LEU A 107 7.41 11.90 -1.85
CA LEU A 107 8.13 11.05 -0.89
C LEU A 107 8.81 9.86 -1.58
N ILE A 108 8.13 9.17 -2.49
CA ILE A 108 8.69 8.02 -3.21
C ILE A 108 9.89 8.46 -4.06
N LEU A 109 9.78 9.60 -4.76
CA LEU A 109 10.87 10.15 -5.56
C LEU A 109 12.07 10.54 -4.69
N ALA A 110 11.83 11.21 -3.56
CA ALA A 110 12.88 11.57 -2.61
C ALA A 110 13.57 10.32 -2.02
N ALA A 111 12.79 9.30 -1.64
CA ALA A 111 13.32 8.05 -1.10
C ALA A 111 14.16 7.29 -2.15
N ALA A 112 13.72 7.26 -3.41
CA ALA A 112 14.46 6.64 -4.50
C ALA A 112 15.81 7.34 -4.75
N MET A 113 15.82 8.69 -4.77
CA MET A 113 17.05 9.46 -4.91
C MET A 113 18.04 9.22 -3.77
N GLU A 114 17.54 9.16 -2.53
CA GLU A 114 18.35 8.92 -1.34
C GLU A 114 19.01 7.53 -1.38
N VAL A 115 18.24 6.50 -1.74
CA VAL A 115 18.75 5.14 -1.83
C VAL A 115 19.74 4.98 -2.99
N SER A 116 19.47 5.61 -4.14
CA SER A 116 20.42 5.64 -5.26
C SER A 116 21.74 6.31 -4.86
N SER A 117 21.69 7.47 -4.19
CA SER A 117 22.87 8.24 -3.79
C SER A 117 23.75 7.50 -2.77
N LYS A 118 23.16 6.73 -1.86
CA LYS A 118 23.92 5.92 -0.88
C LYS A 118 24.68 4.76 -1.53
N ASN A 119 24.11 4.15 -2.57
CA ASN A 119 24.75 3.04 -3.27
C ASN A 119 25.93 3.50 -4.14
N VAL A 120 25.87 4.70 -4.72
CA VAL A 120 26.99 5.30 -5.46
C VAL A 120 28.21 5.54 -4.56
N LYS A 121 28.01 5.92 -3.30
CA LYS A 121 29.12 6.12 -2.35
C LYS A 121 29.81 4.80 -1.98
N LEU A 122 29.04 3.74 -1.73
CA LEU A 122 29.59 2.42 -1.42
C LEU A 122 30.38 1.79 -2.58
N GLN A 123 30.07 2.12 -3.84
CA GLN A 123 30.83 1.66 -5.00
C GLN A 123 32.12 2.45 -5.24
N ASN A 124 32.21 3.69 -4.75
CA ASN A 124 33.38 4.55 -4.94
C ASN A 124 34.39 4.46 -3.78
N ASP A 125 34.02 3.82 -2.67
CA ASP A 125 34.87 3.60 -1.48
C ASP A 125 35.54 2.19 -1.47
N VAL A 126 35.56 1.49 -2.61
CA VAL A 126 36.27 0.21 -2.85
C VAL A 126 37.24 0.39 -4.00
#